data_AF-A0A955VX46-F1
#
_entry.id   AF-A0A955VX46-F1
#
_cell.length_a   1.000
_cell.length_b   1.000
_cell.length_c   1.000
_cell.angle_alpha   90.00
_cell.angle_beta   90.00
_cell.angle_gamma   90.00
#
_symmetry.space_group_name_H-M   'P 1'
#
loop_
_entity.id
_entity.type
_entity.pdbx_description
1 polymer ?
#
loop_
_entity_poly.entity_id
_entity_poly.type
_entity_poly.pdbx_seq_one_letter_code
_entity_poly.pdbx_strand_id
1 'polypeptide(L)'
;MKTSFIAVVAADTGVRVQQVEVAPPYAVRPGLEWRFGRMLFVGLDLESASLEDQTAATGKRSITSPGVRARMSFSVWEHLEADALFGAGLAIWSGHGAKTLVGWSRRMSFGGAYEATPGLWVQLHMGTSVAVAGPAGKGPLSVAFAEPQPVGVGGVTLTVGIRSAM
;
A
#
# COMPACT_ATOMS: atom_id res chain seq x y z
N MET A 1 9.49 -13.29 -11.58
CA MET A 1 10.11 -12.86 -10.31
C MET A 1 9.06 -13.06 -9.22
N LYS A 2 9.29 -13.96 -8.25
CA LYS A 2 8.32 -14.25 -7.18
C LYS A 2 8.55 -13.27 -6.03
N THR A 3 7.48 -12.67 -5.48
CA THR A 3 7.59 -11.78 -4.33
C THR A 3 7.29 -12.59 -3.07
N SER A 4 8.28 -12.72 -2.18
CA SER A 4 8.08 -13.39 -0.89
C SER A 4 7.49 -12.39 0.11
N PHE A 5 6.37 -12.76 0.72
CA PHE A 5 5.81 -12.02 1.86
C PHE A 5 5.93 -12.87 3.12
N ILE A 6 6.22 -12.22 4.25
CA ILE A 6 6.08 -12.84 5.56
C ILE A 6 4.61 -12.68 5.98
N ALA A 7 3.81 -13.71 5.74
CA ALA A 7 2.52 -13.82 6.38
C ALA A 7 2.78 -14.35 7.79
N VAL A 8 2.59 -13.50 8.80
CA VAL A 8 2.40 -14.03 10.15
C VAL A 8 1.01 -14.62 10.12
N VAL A 9 0.81 -15.89 10.44
CA VAL A 9 -0.52 -16.49 10.63
C VAL A 9 -0.54 -16.95 12.08
N ALA A 10 -1.46 -16.40 12.85
CA ALA A 10 -1.63 -16.84 14.21
C ALA A 10 -2.67 -17.95 14.24
N ALA A 11 -2.26 -19.11 14.74
CA ALA A 11 -3.11 -20.27 14.96
C ALA A 11 -3.25 -20.48 16.47
N ASP A 12 -4.25 -21.26 16.89
CA ASP A 12 -4.61 -21.51 18.29
C ASP A 12 -3.47 -22.05 19.18
N THR A 13 -2.32 -22.37 18.60
CA THR A 13 -1.11 -22.91 19.27
C THR A 13 0.16 -22.08 19.06
N GLY A 14 0.08 -20.89 18.47
CA GLY A 14 1.21 -19.96 18.37
C GLY A 14 1.25 -19.10 17.11
N VAL A 15 2.27 -18.24 17.05
CA VAL A 15 2.57 -17.37 15.90
C VAL A 15 3.41 -18.17 14.90
N ARG A 16 2.86 -18.48 13.72
CA ARG A 16 3.63 -19.07 12.62
C ARG A 16 3.98 -18.01 11.60
N VAL A 17 5.28 -17.79 11.41
CA VAL A 17 5.79 -17.01 10.27
C VAL A 17 5.81 -17.95 9.08
N GLN A 18 4.91 -17.73 8.12
CA GLN A 18 4.86 -18.48 6.88
C GLN A 18 5.31 -17.57 5.74
N GLN A 19 6.39 -17.96 5.07
CA GLN A 19 6.78 -17.37 3.81
C GLN A 19 5.81 -17.90 2.74
N VAL A 20 4.93 -17.03 2.26
CA VAL A 20 3.99 -17.39 1.20
C VAL A 20 4.53 -16.81 -0.10
N GLU A 21 4.81 -17.69 -1.06
CA GLU A 21 5.14 -17.29 -2.43
C GLU A 21 3.83 -17.04 -3.19
N VAL A 22 3.48 -15.76 -3.36
CA VAL A 22 2.34 -15.35 -4.18
C VAL A 22 2.88 -14.64 -5.42
N ALA A 23 2.15 -14.70 -6.53
CA ALA A 23 2.40 -13.80 -7.65
C ALA A 23 2.44 -12.34 -7.15
N PRO A 24 3.31 -11.46 -7.70
CA PRO A 24 3.37 -10.08 -7.25
C PRO A 24 1.98 -9.45 -7.34
N PRO A 25 1.40 -8.94 -6.24
CA PRO A 25 0.10 -8.31 -6.30
C PRO A 25 0.23 -7.06 -7.18
N TYR A 26 -0.53 -7.02 -8.27
CA TYR A 26 -0.70 -5.80 -9.04
C TYR A 26 -1.65 -4.90 -8.26
N ALA A 27 -1.23 -3.66 -8.02
CA ALA A 27 -2.03 -2.66 -7.36
C ALA A 27 -2.19 -1.45 -8.26
N VAL A 28 -3.40 -0.90 -8.32
CA VAL A 28 -3.69 0.36 -9.02
C VAL A 28 -3.92 1.44 -7.97
N ARG A 29 -3.34 2.62 -8.20
CA ARG A 29 -3.35 3.75 -7.25
C ARG A 29 -3.73 5.07 -7.92
N PRO A 30 -5.01 5.29 -8.28
CA PRO A 30 -5.48 6.63 -8.60
C PRO A 30 -5.34 7.54 -7.38
N GLY A 31 -5.09 8.82 -7.63
CA GLY A 31 -5.04 9.80 -6.56
C GLY A 31 -4.98 11.23 -7.06
N LEU A 32 -5.29 12.14 -6.15
CA LEU A 32 -5.19 13.58 -6.35
C LEU A 32 -4.11 14.11 -5.42
N GLU A 33 -3.39 15.13 -5.87
CA GLU A 33 -2.29 15.72 -5.13
C GLU A 33 -2.26 17.23 -5.31
N TRP A 34 -2.00 17.95 -4.23
CA TRP A 34 -1.91 19.40 -4.19
C TRP A 34 -0.49 19.80 -3.78
N ARG A 35 0.02 20.82 -4.45
CA ARG A 35 1.34 21.38 -4.18
C ARG A 35 1.26 22.44 -3.08
N PHE A 36 2.13 22.29 -2.09
CA PHE A 36 2.31 23.24 -0.99
C PHE A 36 3.74 23.79 -1.04
N GLY A 37 3.87 25.05 -1.48
CA GLY A 37 5.18 25.66 -1.71
C GLY A 37 5.92 25.01 -2.87
N ARG A 38 7.25 24.91 -2.76
CA ARG A 38 8.09 24.46 -3.88
C ARG A 38 8.27 22.95 -3.94
N MET A 39 8.35 22.28 -2.80
CA MET A 39 8.84 20.91 -2.69
C MET A 39 7.80 19.94 -2.12
N LEU A 40 6.84 20.42 -1.33
CA LEU A 40 5.89 19.54 -0.65
C LEU A 40 4.63 19.37 -1.50
N PHE A 41 4.17 18.14 -1.57
CA PHE A 41 2.90 17.77 -2.15
C PHE A 41 2.15 16.89 -1.16
N VAL A 42 0.85 17.12 -1.02
CA VAL A 42 -0.02 16.31 -0.17
C VAL A 42 -1.17 15.81 -1.03
N GLY A 43 -1.52 14.54 -0.89
CA GLY A 43 -2.52 13.93 -1.74
C GLY A 43 -3.36 12.88 -1.04
N LEU A 44 -4.40 12.48 -1.74
CA LEU A 44 -5.25 11.34 -1.40
C LEU A 44 -5.07 10.28 -2.47
N ASP A 45 -5.01 9.02 -2.06
CA ASP A 45 -5.06 7.89 -2.99
C ASP A 45 -5.98 6.78 -2.52
N LEU A 46 -6.32 5.95 -3.49
CA LEU A 46 -7.02 4.69 -3.27
C LEU A 46 -6.15 3.59 -3.86
N GLU A 47 -5.56 2.76 -3.01
CA GLU A 47 -4.91 1.54 -3.45
C GLU A 47 -5.91 0.39 -3.50
N SER A 48 -5.95 -0.31 -4.63
CA SER A 48 -6.72 -1.55 -4.77
C SER A 48 -5.78 -2.67 -5.22
N ALA A 49 -5.76 -3.76 -4.46
CA ALA A 49 -4.95 -4.94 -4.74
C ALA A 49 -5.78 -6.22 -4.52
N SER A 50 -5.51 -7.25 -5.31
CA SER A 50 -6.05 -8.60 -5.08
C SER A 50 -4.93 -9.52 -4.63
N LEU A 51 -5.19 -10.30 -3.60
CA LEU A 51 -4.26 -11.27 -3.02
C LEU A 51 -4.90 -12.64 -2.98
N GLU A 52 -4.07 -13.67 -3.09
CA GLU A 52 -4.47 -15.04 -2.79
C GLU A 52 -4.50 -15.20 -1.26
N ASP A 53 -5.61 -15.71 -0.74
CA ASP A 53 -5.82 -15.96 0.68
C ASP A 53 -6.51 -17.31 0.84
N GLN A 54 -5.77 -18.29 1.35
CA GLN A 54 -6.26 -19.66 1.56
C GLN A 54 -7.33 -19.75 2.66
N THR A 55 -7.54 -18.70 3.46
CA THR A 55 -8.60 -18.64 4.48
C THR A 55 -9.94 -18.13 3.95
N ALA A 56 -9.98 -17.57 2.73
CA ALA A 56 -11.21 -17.14 2.08
C ALA A 56 -11.84 -18.30 1.30
N ALA A 57 -13.18 -18.38 1.25
CA ALA A 57 -13.90 -19.45 0.56
C ALA A 57 -13.53 -19.55 -0.94
N THR A 58 -13.16 -18.43 -1.54
CA THR A 58 -12.71 -18.34 -2.95
C THR A 58 -11.20 -18.40 -3.12
N GLY A 59 -10.42 -18.59 -2.04
CA GLY A 59 -8.95 -18.57 -2.09
C GLY A 59 -8.35 -17.19 -2.38
N LYS A 60 -9.13 -16.12 -2.33
CA LYS A 60 -8.71 -14.75 -2.65
C LYS A 60 -9.35 -13.72 -1.71
N ARG A 61 -8.58 -12.70 -1.35
CA ARG A 61 -9.06 -11.46 -0.71
C ARG A 61 -8.61 -10.25 -1.51
N SER A 62 -9.47 -9.25 -1.59
CA SER A 62 -9.10 -7.93 -2.05
C SER A 62 -8.75 -7.03 -0.87
N ILE A 63 -7.75 -6.18 -1.06
CA ILE A 63 -7.46 -5.05 -0.19
C ILE A 63 -7.87 -3.78 -0.92
N THR A 64 -8.61 -2.94 -0.22
CA THR A 64 -8.86 -1.56 -0.62
C THR A 64 -8.34 -0.64 0.47
N SER A 65 -7.40 0.23 0.13
CA SER A 65 -6.67 1.08 1.06
C SER A 65 -6.79 2.55 0.65
N PRO A 66 -7.84 3.27 1.10
CA PRO A 66 -7.88 4.71 0.98
C PRO A 66 -6.86 5.33 1.94
N GLY A 67 -6.10 6.31 1.46
CA GLY A 67 -5.01 6.89 2.21
C GLY A 67 -4.73 8.36 1.91
N VAL A 68 -3.93 8.93 2.80
CA VAL A 68 -3.26 10.22 2.61
C VAL A 68 -1.80 9.96 2.27
N ARG A 69 -1.23 10.81 1.44
CA ARG A 69 0.20 10.78 1.12
C ARG A 69 0.83 12.16 1.20
N ALA A 70 2.11 12.17 1.53
CA ALA A 70 2.99 13.31 1.40
C ALA A 70 4.13 12.92 0.47
N ARG A 71 4.42 13.75 -0.52
CA ARG A 71 5.56 13.62 -1.41
C ARG A 71 6.42 14.88 -1.32
N MET A 72 7.70 14.69 -1.08
CA MET A 72 8.71 15.73 -1.24
C MET A 72 9.39 15.54 -2.58
N SER A 73 9.52 16.63 -3.33
CA SER A 73 10.09 16.63 -4.68
C SER A 73 11.21 17.66 -4.79
N PHE A 74 12.33 17.22 -5.36
CA PHE A 74 13.55 18.01 -5.50
C PHE A 74 13.97 18.02 -6.96
N SER A 75 14.08 19.20 -7.56
CA SER A 75 14.59 19.33 -8.93
C SER A 75 16.06 18.93 -8.98
N VAL A 76 16.39 17.95 -9.82
CA VAL A 76 17.76 17.44 -10.00
C VAL A 76 18.36 17.99 -11.30
N TRP A 77 17.57 18.00 -12.37
CA TRP A 77 17.93 18.54 -13.68
C TRP A 77 16.69 19.21 -14.31
N GLU A 78 16.86 19.88 -15.44
CA GLU A 78 15.75 20.25 -16.30
C GLU A 78 14.87 19.02 -16.57
N HIS A 79 13.56 19.14 -16.29
CA HIS A 79 12.57 18.07 -16.47
C HIS A 79 12.77 16.80 -15.61
N LEU A 80 13.68 16.80 -14.63
CA LEU A 80 13.91 15.64 -13.75
C LEU A 80 13.79 16.01 -12.26
N GLU A 81 12.94 15.29 -11.56
CA GLU A 81 12.71 15.41 -10.13
C GLU A 81 13.10 14.12 -9.40
N ALA A 82 13.72 14.27 -8.22
CA ALA A 82 13.88 13.20 -7.24
C ALA A 82 12.77 13.32 -6.19
N ASP A 83 12.15 12.18 -5.86
CA ASP A 83 10.97 12.14 -5.02
C ASP A 83 11.15 11.21 -3.82
N ALA A 84 10.72 11.68 -2.66
CA ALA A 84 10.49 10.87 -1.46
C ALA A 84 9.00 10.91 -1.11
N LEU A 85 8.38 9.75 -0.98
CA LEU A 85 6.96 9.61 -0.72
C LEU A 85 6.73 8.82 0.56
N PHE A 86 5.83 9.33 1.39
CA PHE A 86 5.27 8.65 2.54
C PHE A 86 3.75 8.63 2.43
N GLY A 87 3.11 7.52 2.79
CA GLY A 87 1.66 7.42 2.79
C GLY A 87 1.16 6.56 3.94
N ALA A 88 -0.03 6.87 4.41
CA ALA A 88 -0.72 6.13 5.45
C ALA A 88 -2.22 6.13 5.17
N GLY A 89 -2.90 5.05 5.54
CA GLY A 89 -4.32 4.92 5.25
C GLY A 89 -4.98 3.81 6.03
N LEU A 90 -6.22 3.55 5.66
CA LEU A 90 -6.95 2.36 6.11
C LEU A 90 -6.59 1.19 5.19
N ALA A 91 -6.85 -0.02 5.66
CA ALA A 91 -6.79 -1.24 4.86
C ALA A 91 -8.09 -2.02 5.08
N ILE A 92 -8.91 -2.13 4.04
CA ILE A 92 -10.19 -2.84 4.06
C ILE A 92 -9.98 -4.16 3.32
N TRP A 93 -10.09 -5.26 4.04
CA TRP A 93 -9.93 -6.60 3.52
C TRP A 93 -11.30 -7.22 3.29
N SER A 94 -11.58 -7.57 2.05
CA SER A 94 -12.86 -8.16 1.63
C SER A 94 -12.61 -9.49 0.93
N GLY A 95 -13.47 -10.47 1.18
CA GLY A 95 -13.41 -11.79 0.53
C GLY A 95 -14.78 -12.45 0.57
N HIS A 96 -15.12 -13.21 -0.48
CA HIS A 96 -16.41 -13.90 -0.55
C HIS A 96 -16.49 -14.96 0.57
N GLY A 97 -17.56 -14.90 1.37
CA GLY A 97 -17.78 -15.79 2.52
C GLY A 97 -16.89 -15.51 3.75
N ALA A 98 -16.05 -14.47 3.73
CA ALA A 98 -15.22 -14.07 4.87
C ALA A 98 -15.73 -12.78 5.52
N LYS A 99 -15.50 -12.62 6.82
CA LYS A 99 -15.76 -11.34 7.51
C LYS A 99 -14.85 -10.24 6.95
N THR A 100 -15.41 -9.07 6.66
CA THR A 100 -14.63 -7.89 6.32
C THR A 100 -13.74 -7.49 7.49
N LEU A 101 -12.44 -7.30 7.23
CA LEU A 101 -11.48 -6.81 8.22
C LEU A 101 -11.10 -5.37 7.90
N VAL A 102 -10.91 -4.57 8.93
CA VAL A 102 -10.45 -3.19 8.80
C VAL A 102 -9.19 -3.03 9.61
N GLY A 103 -8.17 -2.45 9.00
CA GLY A 103 -6.92 -2.10 9.68
C GLY A 103 -6.26 -0.91 9.03
N TRP A 104 -4.93 -0.90 9.00
CA TRP A 104 -4.14 0.23 8.55
C TRP A 104 -3.18 -0.17 7.44
N SER A 105 -2.83 0.80 6.60
CA SER A 105 -1.81 0.69 5.57
C SER A 105 -0.77 1.79 5.74
N ARG A 106 0.48 1.48 5.39
CA ARG A 106 1.56 2.45 5.29
C ARG A 106 2.41 2.16 4.06
N ARG A 107 2.93 3.21 3.44
CA ARG A 107 3.96 3.08 2.40
C ARG A 107 5.04 4.13 2.53
N MET A 108 6.20 3.75 2.03
CA MET A 108 7.32 4.65 1.85
C MET A 108 8.02 4.27 0.56
N SER A 109 8.34 5.25 -0.29
CA SER A 109 9.03 4.98 -1.54
C SER A 109 9.89 6.15 -1.97
N PHE A 110 11.00 5.82 -2.64
CA PHE A 110 11.91 6.77 -3.24
C PHE A 110 11.95 6.55 -4.74
N GLY A 111 12.16 7.62 -5.50
CA GLY A 111 12.11 7.53 -6.94
C GLY A 111 12.38 8.86 -7.60
N GLY A 112 11.87 8.98 -8.81
CA GLY A 112 11.89 10.23 -9.52
C GLY A 112 10.79 10.31 -10.56
N ALA A 113 10.61 11.53 -11.05
CA ALA A 113 9.69 11.85 -12.11
C ALA A 113 10.43 12.58 -13.23
N TYR A 114 10.09 12.23 -14.47
CA TYR A 114 10.59 12.88 -15.68
C TYR A 114 9.43 13.51 -16.43
N GLU A 115 9.56 14.78 -16.83
CA GLU A 115 8.56 15.47 -17.64
C GLU A 115 8.67 15.00 -19.10
N ALA A 116 7.74 14.15 -19.52
CA ALA A 116 7.72 13.60 -20.87
C ALA A 116 7.21 14.63 -21.89
N THR A 117 6.20 15.40 -21.51
CA THR A 117 5.70 16.57 -22.26
C THR A 117 5.29 17.65 -21.25
N PRO A 118 5.16 18.93 -21.64
CA PRO A 118 4.78 20.00 -20.72
C PRO A 118 3.54 19.63 -19.89
N GLY A 119 3.69 19.57 -18.57
CA GLY A 119 2.62 19.19 -17.64
C GLY A 119 2.37 17.68 -17.47
N LEU A 120 2.99 16.79 -18.25
CA LEU A 120 2.86 15.34 -18.12
C LEU A 120 4.18 14.71 -17.65
N TRP A 121 4.11 14.06 -16.50
CA TRP A 121 5.25 13.47 -15.81
C TRP A 121 5.11 11.96 -15.75
N VAL A 122 6.18 11.24 -16.11
CA VAL A 122 6.30 9.79 -15.90
C VAL A 122 7.09 9.59 -14.62
N GLN A 123 6.60 8.75 -13.72
CA GLN A 123 7.20 8.51 -12.42
C GLN A 123 7.58 7.05 -12.23
N LEU A 124 8.72 6.84 -11.59
CA LEU A 124 9.23 5.53 -11.20
C LEU A 124 9.65 5.58 -9.74
N HIS A 125 9.07 4.73 -8.90
CA HIS A 125 9.41 4.64 -7.49
C HIS A 125 9.64 3.21 -7.06
N MET A 126 10.60 3.02 -6.17
CA MET A 126 10.83 1.79 -5.44
C MET A 126 10.61 2.05 -3.95
N GLY A 127 9.94 1.12 -3.27
CA GLY A 127 9.61 1.33 -1.87
C GLY A 127 9.06 0.10 -1.19
N THR A 128 8.48 0.33 -0.02
CA THR A 128 7.82 -0.68 0.79
C THR A 128 6.38 -0.30 1.02
N SER A 129 5.48 -1.28 0.93
CA SER A 129 4.09 -1.15 1.36
C SER A 129 3.80 -2.20 2.42
N VAL A 130 3.04 -1.83 3.44
CA VAL A 130 2.53 -2.75 4.46
C VAL A 130 1.06 -2.45 4.68
N ALA A 131 0.21 -3.46 4.56
CA ALA A 131 -1.19 -3.42 4.97
C ALA A 131 -1.40 -4.47 6.07
N VAL A 132 -2.00 -4.07 7.18
CA VAL A 132 -2.26 -4.94 8.33
C VAL A 132 -3.75 -4.89 8.63
N ALA A 133 -4.41 -6.04 8.70
CA ALA A 133 -5.76 -6.15 9.23
C ALA A 133 -5.78 -5.89 10.75
N GLY A 134 -6.69 -5.03 11.21
CA GLY A 134 -7.04 -4.91 12.63
C GLY A 134 -8.16 -5.88 13.00
N PRO A 135 -8.48 -6.02 14.30
CA PRO A 135 -9.48 -6.98 14.76
C PRO A 135 -10.83 -6.72 14.08
N ALA A 136 -11.43 -7.78 13.55
CA ALA A 136 -12.74 -7.73 12.91
C ALA A 136 -13.77 -7.03 13.83
N GLY A 137 -14.26 -5.87 13.41
CA GLY A 137 -15.30 -5.12 14.15
C GLY A 137 -14.80 -4.34 15.37
N LYS A 138 -13.49 -4.16 15.56
CA LYS A 138 -12.95 -3.34 16.64
C LYS A 138 -11.88 -2.40 16.07
N GLY A 139 -12.18 -1.10 16.06
CA GLY A 139 -11.33 -0.08 15.46
C GLY A 139 -9.92 0.00 16.07
N PRO A 140 -9.04 0.88 15.53
CA PRO A 140 -7.63 0.99 15.90
C PRO A 140 -7.34 1.40 17.35
N LEU A 141 -8.37 1.58 18.19
CA LEU A 141 -8.31 1.97 19.60
C LEU A 141 -8.81 0.87 20.56
N SER A 142 -8.99 -0.36 20.06
CA SER A 142 -9.48 -1.47 20.87
C SER A 142 -8.43 -2.04 21.82
N VAL A 143 -8.76 -2.11 23.11
CA VAL A 143 -7.91 -2.66 24.19
C VAL A 143 -7.75 -4.20 24.14
N ALA A 144 -8.42 -4.88 23.22
CA ALA A 144 -8.33 -6.33 23.04
C ALA A 144 -7.15 -6.74 22.13
N PHE A 145 -5.93 -6.45 22.59
CA PHE A 145 -4.65 -6.81 21.93
C PHE A 145 -4.27 -8.31 22.01
N ALA A 146 -5.06 -9.11 22.72
CA ALA A 146 -4.68 -10.47 23.13
C ALA A 146 -5.18 -11.60 22.18
N GLU A 147 -5.93 -11.28 21.13
CA GLU A 147 -6.35 -12.29 20.15
C GLU A 147 -5.28 -12.47 19.05
N PRO A 148 -4.91 -13.71 18.69
CA PRO A 148 -3.97 -13.98 17.63
C PRO A 148 -4.51 -13.46 16.27
N GLN A 149 -3.83 -12.48 15.66
CA GLN A 149 -4.28 -11.81 14.42
C GLN A 149 -3.08 -11.42 13.56
N PRO A 150 -2.90 -12.04 12.38
CA PRO A 150 -2.21 -11.30 11.33
C PRO A 150 -2.69 -11.75 9.93
N VAL A 151 -3.40 -10.89 9.23
CA VAL A 151 -3.31 -10.88 7.76
C VAL A 151 -2.60 -9.58 7.44
N GLY A 152 -1.27 -9.69 7.37
CA GLY A 152 -0.37 -8.61 7.05
C GLY A 152 0.29 -8.92 5.72
N VAL A 153 0.19 -8.02 4.74
CA VAL A 153 0.96 -8.11 3.50
C VAL A 153 1.94 -6.96 3.50
N GLY A 154 3.22 -7.30 3.53
CA GLY A 154 4.33 -6.35 3.54
C GLY A 154 5.40 -6.73 2.53
N GLY A 155 5.74 -5.84 1.61
CA GLY A 155 6.71 -6.16 0.57
C GLY A 155 7.30 -4.96 -0.14
N VAL A 156 8.26 -5.26 -1.02
CA VAL A 156 8.88 -4.28 -1.91
C VAL A 156 7.94 -4.01 -3.09
N THR A 157 7.73 -2.73 -3.38
CA THR A 157 6.89 -2.26 -4.48
C THR A 157 7.72 -1.52 -5.51
N LEU A 158 7.54 -1.87 -6.78
CA LEU A 158 7.92 -1.02 -7.90
C LEU A 158 6.66 -0.33 -8.42
N THR A 159 6.64 0.99 -8.43
CA THR A 159 5.52 1.80 -8.92
C THR A 159 5.95 2.51 -10.19
N VAL A 160 5.21 2.26 -11.27
CA VAL A 160 5.26 3.04 -12.51
C VAL A 160 3.97 3.82 -12.59
N GLY A 161 4.04 5.11 -12.92
CA GLY A 161 2.85 5.94 -13.00
C GLY A 161 3.01 7.15 -13.91
N ILE A 162 1.90 7.85 -14.07
CA ILE A 162 1.83 9.14 -14.76
C ILE A 162 1.18 10.16 -13.83
N ARG A 163 1.64 11.40 -13.91
CA ARG A 163 1.10 12.56 -13.18
C ARG A 163 0.88 13.68 -14.18
N SER A 164 -0.29 14.31 -14.11
CA SER A 164 -0.56 15.55 -14.82
C SER A 164 -0.49 16.72 -13.84
N ALA A 165 0.25 17.77 -14.19
CA ALA A 165 0.18 19.07 -13.55
C ALA A 165 -0.84 19.90 -14.36
N MET A 166 -2.03 20.09 -13.79
CA MET A 166 -2.97 21.13 -14.25
C MET A 166 -2.67 22.45 -13.53
#